data_AF-A0A2N2SXA3-F1
#
_entry.id   AF-A0A2N2SXA3-F1
#
_cell.length_a   1.000
_cell.length_b   1.000
_cell.length_c   1.000
_cell.angle_alpha   90.00
_cell.angle_beta   90.00
_cell.angle_gamma   90.00
#
_symmetry.space_group_name_H-M   'P 1'
#
loop_
_entity.id
_entity.type
_entity.pdbx_description
1 polymer ?
#
loop_
_entity_poly.entity_id
_entity_poly.type
_entity_poly.pdbx_seq_one_letter_code
_entity_poly.pdbx_strand_id
1 'polypeptide(L)'
;MKIATLVTSTAGVAAALVTVLTISGCDFFNRADKAAPEIAFAPYAEGYASKPDFAQLDYQHPLSTADLYKITPKNLSFLDQEQVDQIYARLNAGPIPDGPFEGDLFFPRGDSGKLRLSEIAGGGLKGLLVNVAGAKLDLVGELLWKGKVFYRDERLLRNRIEDLSTLKKLGLVEEGTDNPLQKTTVNGKDQWLLFPARLYCGQSLLDSRRESIIIDYAFTDELPGYRRMPDLLGGRDGFAIRDEIRMVYPGFYLGRAYMDRAFVVNFVLYNKDIADRARDEFMKTGQVQQDCWTGTQQRMVVAERLTSG
;
A
#
# COMPACT_ATOMS: atom_id res chain seq x y z
N MET A 1 -61.56 -45.47 -56.92
CA MET A 1 -62.45 -44.94 -55.86
C MET A 1 -61.77 -43.70 -55.26
N LYS A 2 -62.40 -42.52 -55.37
CA LYS A 2 -62.20 -41.20 -54.67
C LYS A 2 -60.77 -40.81 -54.22
N ILE A 3 -60.11 -39.79 -54.79
CA ILE A 3 -60.22 -38.31 -54.63
C ILE A 3 -59.87 -37.76 -53.22
N ALA A 4 -58.85 -36.87 -53.21
CA ALA A 4 -58.52 -35.74 -52.32
C ALA A 4 -58.05 -36.06 -50.86
N THR A 5 -57.14 -35.32 -50.22
CA THR A 5 -56.91 -33.85 -50.23
C THR A 5 -55.50 -33.48 -49.72
N LEU A 6 -54.95 -32.38 -50.24
CA LEU A 6 -53.81 -31.59 -49.74
C LEU A 6 -53.94 -31.20 -48.25
N VAL A 7 -52.82 -31.12 -47.51
CA VAL A 7 -52.44 -29.94 -46.69
C VAL A 7 -50.90 -29.88 -46.56
N THR A 8 -50.36 -28.74 -46.95
CA THR A 8 -48.99 -28.26 -46.73
C THR A 8 -48.76 -27.82 -45.28
N SER A 9 -47.58 -28.10 -44.70
CA SER A 9 -47.02 -27.25 -43.64
C SER A 9 -45.50 -27.29 -43.65
N THR A 10 -44.94 -26.08 -43.67
CA THR A 10 -43.55 -25.69 -43.75
C THR A 10 -42.85 -25.72 -42.39
N ALA A 11 -41.53 -25.92 -42.46
CA ALA A 11 -40.48 -25.30 -41.65
C ALA A 11 -39.72 -26.21 -40.66
N GLY A 12 -38.39 -26.20 -40.84
CA GLY A 12 -37.46 -26.16 -39.72
C GLY A 12 -36.57 -27.39 -39.54
N VAL A 13 -35.38 -27.37 -40.16
CA VAL A 13 -34.17 -27.91 -39.52
C VAL A 13 -33.01 -26.97 -39.85
N ALA A 14 -32.72 -26.05 -38.93
CA ALA A 14 -31.52 -25.23 -38.95
C ALA A 14 -30.34 -26.06 -38.42
N ALA A 15 -29.21 -25.98 -39.12
CA ALA A 15 -27.96 -26.65 -38.78
C ALA A 15 -27.40 -26.12 -37.44
N ALA A 16 -27.09 -27.04 -36.52
CA ALA A 16 -26.41 -26.74 -35.27
C ALA A 16 -24.91 -26.56 -35.52
N LEU A 17 -24.42 -25.31 -35.47
CA LEU A 17 -23.01 -25.00 -35.28
C LEU A 17 -22.67 -25.21 -33.81
N VAL A 18 -21.84 -26.21 -33.52
CA VAL A 18 -21.18 -26.38 -32.23
C VAL A 18 -20.03 -25.36 -32.16
N THR A 19 -20.29 -24.22 -31.53
CA THR A 19 -19.26 -23.26 -31.18
C THR A 19 -18.57 -23.72 -29.91
N VAL A 20 -17.37 -24.29 -30.04
CA VAL A 20 -16.46 -24.54 -28.92
C VAL A 20 -15.99 -23.17 -28.40
N LEU A 21 -16.61 -22.69 -27.33
CA LEU A 21 -16.12 -21.55 -26.56
C LEU A 21 -14.96 -22.03 -25.68
N THR A 22 -13.73 -21.80 -26.15
CA THR A 22 -12.53 -21.83 -25.33
C THR A 22 -12.58 -20.65 -24.36
N ILE A 23 -13.01 -20.91 -23.12
CA ILE A 23 -12.90 -19.93 -22.02
C ILE A 23 -11.44 -19.92 -21.55
N SER A 24 -10.58 -19.26 -22.32
CA SER A 24 -9.26 -18.86 -21.86
C SER A 24 -9.33 -17.42 -21.36
N GLY A 25 -9.09 -17.24 -20.06
CA GLY A 25 -8.59 -16.00 -19.47
C GLY A 25 -9.57 -14.83 -19.36
N CYS A 26 -10.36 -14.78 -18.28
CA CYS A 26 -10.94 -13.53 -17.76
C CYS A 26 -11.19 -13.63 -16.25
N ASP A 27 -10.11 -13.80 -15.48
CA ASP A 27 -10.09 -13.51 -14.03
C ASP A 27 -9.93 -11.99 -13.76
N PHE A 28 -10.34 -11.16 -14.73
CA PHE A 28 -9.94 -9.75 -14.86
C PHE A 28 -10.85 -8.75 -14.10
N PHE A 29 -11.88 -9.24 -13.41
CA PHE A 29 -12.74 -8.42 -12.56
C PHE A 29 -12.95 -9.08 -11.20
N ASN A 30 -11.88 -9.18 -10.43
CA ASN A 30 -11.97 -9.59 -9.04
C ASN A 30 -12.87 -8.58 -8.29
N ARG A 31 -14.05 -9.01 -7.83
CA ARG A 31 -15.03 -8.16 -7.12
C ARG A 31 -14.40 -7.43 -5.93
N ALA A 32 -13.37 -8.03 -5.33
CA ALA A 32 -12.56 -7.48 -4.26
C ALA A 32 -11.92 -6.12 -4.57
N ASP A 33 -11.68 -5.77 -5.84
CA ASP A 33 -11.05 -4.50 -6.24
C ASP A 33 -12.07 -3.37 -6.51
N LYS A 34 -13.38 -3.64 -6.40
CA LYS A 34 -14.45 -2.68 -6.74
C LYS A 34 -15.31 -2.26 -5.54
N ALA A 35 -15.00 -2.75 -4.35
CA ALA A 35 -15.72 -2.46 -3.12
C ALA A 35 -14.75 -2.52 -1.93
N ALA A 36 -15.14 -1.98 -0.78
CA ALA A 36 -14.39 -2.12 0.46
C ALA A 36 -14.18 -3.61 0.82
N PRO A 37 -13.05 -3.98 1.46
CA PRO A 37 -12.82 -5.35 1.90
C PRO A 37 -13.90 -5.79 2.90
N GLU A 38 -14.41 -7.01 2.72
CA GLU A 38 -15.46 -7.59 3.57
C GLU A 38 -14.85 -8.17 4.88
N ILE A 39 -14.45 -7.27 5.78
CA ILE A 39 -13.88 -7.58 7.10
C ILE A 39 -14.66 -6.88 8.22
N ALA A 40 -14.56 -7.39 9.44
CA ALA A 40 -15.23 -6.78 10.59
C ALA A 40 -14.51 -5.51 11.05
N PHE A 41 -15.29 -4.50 11.44
CA PHE A 41 -14.84 -3.26 12.06
C PHE A 41 -15.61 -3.06 13.37
N ALA A 42 -14.95 -2.47 14.37
CA ALA A 42 -15.67 -1.97 15.54
C ALA A 42 -16.50 -0.75 15.15
N PRO A 43 -17.69 -0.54 15.75
CA PRO A 43 -18.49 0.65 15.51
C PRO A 43 -17.76 1.91 16.01
N TYR A 44 -17.99 3.03 15.33
CA TYR A 44 -17.52 4.38 15.69
C TYR A 44 -18.50 5.42 15.16
N ALA A 45 -18.36 6.65 15.64
CA ALA A 45 -19.03 7.84 15.13
C ALA A 45 -18.00 8.95 14.82
N GLU A 46 -18.47 10.12 14.41
CA GLU A 46 -17.61 11.24 13.98
C GLU A 46 -16.68 11.77 15.10
N GLY A 47 -17.15 11.74 16.35
CA GLY A 47 -16.41 12.26 17.50
C GLY A 47 -15.28 11.33 17.95
N TYR A 48 -14.11 11.90 18.29
CA TYR A 48 -12.93 11.13 18.74
C TYR A 48 -13.24 10.17 19.91
N ALA A 49 -14.08 10.58 20.86
CA ALA A 49 -14.47 9.75 22.01
C ALA A 49 -15.24 8.47 21.64
N SER A 50 -15.74 8.37 20.41
CA SER A 50 -16.45 7.18 19.92
C SER A 50 -15.55 6.21 19.16
N LYS A 51 -14.28 6.56 18.93
CA LYS A 51 -13.30 5.67 18.29
C LYS A 51 -13.00 4.49 19.22
N PRO A 52 -12.82 3.28 18.66
CA PRO A 52 -12.56 2.10 19.46
C PRO A 52 -11.18 2.16 20.13
N ASP A 53 -11.09 1.60 21.34
CA ASP A 53 -9.79 1.24 21.90
C ASP A 53 -9.15 0.14 21.04
N PHE A 54 -7.91 0.35 20.58
CA PHE A 54 -7.27 -0.58 19.66
C PHE A 54 -6.88 -1.93 20.29
N ALA A 55 -6.69 -1.99 21.62
CA ALA A 55 -6.48 -3.27 22.29
C ALA A 55 -7.77 -4.09 22.33
N GLN A 56 -8.89 -3.43 22.62
CA GLN A 56 -10.21 -4.05 22.57
C GLN A 56 -10.59 -4.46 21.14
N LEU A 57 -10.35 -3.61 20.14
CA LEU A 57 -10.58 -3.91 18.73
C LEU A 57 -9.85 -5.18 18.29
N ASP A 58 -8.54 -5.28 18.57
CA ASP A 58 -7.73 -6.42 18.15
C ASP A 58 -8.17 -7.72 18.84
N TYR A 59 -8.66 -7.62 20.09
CA TYR A 59 -9.20 -8.76 20.83
C TYR A 59 -10.58 -9.20 20.30
N GLN A 60 -11.49 -8.26 20.04
CA GLN A 60 -12.89 -8.55 19.67
C GLN A 60 -13.08 -8.81 18.18
N HIS A 61 -12.26 -8.18 17.34
CA HIS A 61 -12.33 -8.25 15.88
C HIS A 61 -10.96 -8.58 15.26
N PRO A 62 -10.33 -9.71 15.65
CA PRO A 62 -9.05 -10.11 15.10
C PRO A 62 -9.18 -10.36 13.60
N LEU A 63 -8.19 -9.94 12.82
CA LEU A 63 -8.12 -10.28 11.41
C LEU A 63 -7.62 -11.73 11.27
N SER A 64 -8.35 -12.59 10.58
CA SER A 64 -7.84 -13.92 10.16
C SER A 64 -6.88 -13.80 8.98
N THR A 65 -6.18 -14.88 8.61
CA THR A 65 -5.38 -14.91 7.37
C THR A 65 -6.25 -14.67 6.14
N ALA A 66 -7.44 -15.28 6.11
CA ALA A 66 -8.42 -15.07 5.05
C ALA A 66 -8.88 -13.60 4.97
N ASP A 67 -9.10 -12.93 6.10
CA ASP A 67 -9.46 -11.52 6.12
C ASP A 67 -8.36 -10.63 5.57
N LEU A 68 -7.09 -10.92 5.88
CA LEU A 68 -5.95 -10.18 5.33
C LEU A 68 -5.91 -10.24 3.80
N TYR A 69 -6.19 -11.40 3.21
CA TYR A 69 -6.23 -11.56 1.74
C TYR A 69 -7.47 -10.96 1.07
N LYS A 70 -8.49 -10.54 1.83
CA LYS A 70 -9.58 -9.72 1.29
C LYS A 70 -9.14 -8.26 1.07
N ILE A 71 -8.06 -7.82 1.73
CA ILE A 71 -7.52 -6.47 1.61
C ILE A 71 -6.59 -6.43 0.39
N THR A 72 -6.85 -5.49 -0.53
CA THR A 72 -6.02 -5.28 -1.72
C THR A 72 -5.54 -3.83 -1.75
N PRO A 73 -4.41 -3.54 -2.44
CA PRO A 73 -3.96 -2.16 -2.60
C PRO A 73 -5.05 -1.20 -3.08
N LYS A 74 -5.90 -1.65 -4.02
CA LYS A 74 -6.95 -0.83 -4.61
C LYS A 74 -8.14 -0.63 -3.66
N ASN A 75 -8.51 -1.66 -2.92
CA ASN A 75 -9.78 -1.65 -2.21
C ASN A 75 -9.77 -0.86 -0.90
N LEU A 76 -8.57 -0.56 -0.37
CA LEU A 76 -8.36 0.34 0.76
C LEU A 76 -8.89 1.76 0.49
N SER A 77 -8.89 2.22 -0.76
CA SER A 77 -9.45 3.53 -1.14
C SER A 77 -10.96 3.63 -0.95
N PHE A 78 -11.66 2.49 -0.78
CA PHE A 78 -13.07 2.44 -0.44
C PHE A 78 -13.34 2.49 1.06
N LEU A 79 -12.33 2.47 1.92
CA LEU A 79 -12.52 2.63 3.36
C LEU A 79 -12.48 4.11 3.72
N ASP A 80 -13.08 4.49 4.84
CA ASP A 80 -12.77 5.76 5.48
C ASP A 80 -11.50 5.68 6.33
N GLN A 81 -11.03 6.82 6.84
CA GLN A 81 -9.77 6.87 7.59
C GLN A 81 -9.80 6.05 8.87
N GLU A 82 -10.93 6.00 9.59
CA GLU A 82 -11.04 5.24 10.83
C GLU A 82 -10.97 3.73 10.55
N GLN A 83 -11.62 3.26 9.48
CA GLN A 83 -11.52 1.87 9.04
C GLN A 83 -10.08 1.49 8.68
N VAL A 84 -9.33 2.37 8.02
CA VAL A 84 -7.91 2.15 7.71
C VAL A 84 -7.07 2.12 8.99
N ASP A 85 -7.33 3.02 9.94
CA ASP A 85 -6.67 3.03 11.26
C ASP A 85 -6.94 1.73 12.02
N GLN A 86 -8.19 1.26 12.03
CA GLN A 86 -8.57 -0.01 12.63
C GLN A 86 -7.83 -1.20 11.98
N ILE A 87 -7.68 -1.23 10.64
CA ILE A 87 -6.87 -2.26 9.98
C ILE A 87 -5.42 -2.16 10.49
N TYR A 88 -4.79 -0.99 10.38
CA TYR A 88 -3.38 -0.80 10.73
C TYR A 88 -3.07 -1.20 12.18
N ALA A 89 -3.95 -0.85 13.12
CA ALA A 89 -3.81 -1.17 14.54
C ALA A 89 -3.86 -2.68 14.86
N ARG A 90 -4.42 -3.49 13.96
CA ARG A 90 -4.50 -4.95 14.08
C ARG A 90 -3.35 -5.68 13.38
N LEU A 91 -2.56 -4.98 12.55
CA LEU A 91 -1.42 -5.56 11.86
C LEU A 91 -0.20 -5.66 12.78
N ASN A 92 0.68 -6.61 12.47
CA ASN A 92 2.04 -6.65 12.99
C ASN A 92 3.00 -6.04 11.97
N ALA A 93 4.19 -5.65 12.40
CA ALA A 93 5.23 -5.14 11.51
C ALA A 93 5.55 -6.12 10.37
N GLY A 94 5.69 -7.41 10.67
CA GLY A 94 6.21 -8.40 9.73
C GLY A 94 7.74 -8.33 9.61
N PRO A 95 8.31 -8.99 8.58
CA PRO A 95 9.72 -8.82 8.27
C PRO A 95 9.96 -7.44 7.65
N ILE A 96 11.15 -6.87 7.82
CA ILE A 96 11.55 -5.71 7.03
C ILE A 96 11.56 -6.13 5.55
N PRO A 97 10.92 -5.36 4.64
CA PRO A 97 10.93 -5.71 3.22
C PRO A 97 12.34 -5.79 2.67
N ASP A 98 12.53 -6.59 1.63
CA ASP A 98 13.81 -6.69 0.92
C ASP A 98 13.57 -6.71 -0.59
N GLY A 99 14.40 -5.99 -1.33
CA GLY A 99 14.26 -5.81 -2.77
C GLY A 99 13.22 -4.76 -3.19
N PRO A 100 12.78 -4.79 -4.47
CA PRO A 100 11.91 -3.76 -5.03
C PRO A 100 10.43 -3.97 -4.65
N PHE A 101 9.75 -2.88 -4.33
CA PHE A 101 8.31 -2.82 -4.08
C PHE A 101 7.69 -1.67 -4.88
N GLU A 102 6.57 -1.95 -5.53
CA GLU A 102 5.72 -0.90 -6.11
C GLU A 102 4.99 -0.20 -4.97
N GLY A 103 4.90 1.13 -5.03
CA GLY A 103 4.21 1.91 -4.03
C GLY A 103 3.12 2.77 -4.65
N ASP A 104 2.11 3.09 -3.85
CA ASP A 104 1.07 4.02 -4.27
C ASP A 104 0.51 4.77 -3.07
N LEU A 105 0.13 6.02 -3.30
CA LEU A 105 -0.62 6.81 -2.33
C LEU A 105 -2.09 6.47 -2.48
N PHE A 106 -2.81 6.42 -1.36
CA PHE A 106 -4.26 6.39 -1.43
C PHE A 106 -4.87 7.28 -0.36
N PHE A 107 -5.99 7.89 -0.71
CA PHE A 107 -6.77 8.72 0.21
C PHE A 107 -8.05 7.97 0.54
N PRO A 108 -8.30 7.66 1.82
CA PRO A 108 -9.57 7.08 2.25
C PRO A 108 -10.75 7.99 1.88
N ARG A 109 -11.93 7.40 1.76
CA ARG A 109 -13.18 8.17 1.56
C ARG A 109 -13.41 9.08 2.77
N GLY A 110 -13.65 10.37 2.53
CA GLY A 110 -14.17 11.26 3.57
C GLY A 110 -15.67 11.08 3.80
N ASP A 111 -16.22 11.78 4.79
CA ASP A 111 -17.66 11.77 5.14
C ASP A 111 -18.58 12.17 3.97
N SER A 112 -18.04 12.93 3.00
CA SER A 112 -18.72 13.34 1.76
C SER A 112 -18.45 12.45 0.54
N GLY A 113 -17.67 11.37 0.70
CA GLY A 113 -17.27 10.47 -0.39
C GLY A 113 -16.19 11.01 -1.33
N LYS A 114 -15.54 12.14 -0.99
CA LYS A 114 -14.44 12.75 -1.78
C LYS A 114 -13.07 12.52 -1.11
N LEU A 115 -12.01 12.43 -1.92
CA LEU A 115 -10.61 12.32 -1.48
C LEU A 115 -10.22 13.60 -0.71
N ARG A 116 -9.75 13.45 0.54
CA ARG A 116 -9.47 14.57 1.47
C ARG A 116 -8.00 15.01 1.43
N LEU A 117 -7.61 15.78 0.40
CA LEU A 117 -6.35 16.56 0.47
C LEU A 117 -6.52 17.83 1.33
N SER A 118 -7.73 18.39 1.34
CA SER A 118 -8.06 19.68 1.97
C SER A 118 -8.26 19.64 3.49
N GLU A 119 -8.40 18.47 4.09
CA GLU A 119 -8.67 18.35 5.53
C GLU A 119 -7.42 18.07 6.38
N ILE A 120 -6.40 17.50 5.74
CA ILE A 120 -5.03 17.52 6.24
C ILE A 120 -4.55 19.00 6.37
N ALA A 121 -5.17 19.93 5.63
CA ALA A 121 -4.97 21.37 5.72
C ALA A 121 -5.79 22.11 6.79
N GLY A 122 -6.57 21.40 7.62
CA GLY A 122 -7.35 21.97 8.72
C GLY A 122 -6.54 22.47 9.92
N GLY A 123 -5.23 22.26 9.95
CA GLY A 123 -4.37 22.76 11.04
C GLY A 123 -2.87 22.55 10.88
N GLY A 124 -2.43 21.57 10.07
CA GLY A 124 -1.01 21.31 9.79
C GLY A 124 -0.50 21.97 8.51
N LEU A 125 -1.23 21.84 7.39
CA LEU A 125 -0.78 22.42 6.11
C LEU A 125 -1.09 23.90 5.88
N LYS A 126 -1.90 24.56 6.72
CA LYS A 126 -2.02 26.04 6.64
C LYS A 126 -0.69 26.74 6.94
N GLY A 127 0.24 26.08 7.65
CA GLY A 127 1.63 26.52 7.78
C GLY A 127 2.56 26.06 6.64
N LEU A 128 2.18 25.01 5.89
CA LEU A 128 2.96 24.46 4.77
C LEU A 128 2.82 25.26 3.46
N LEU A 129 1.82 26.16 3.40
CA LEU A 129 1.68 27.14 2.30
C LEU A 129 2.64 28.35 2.43
N VAL A 130 3.52 28.36 3.43
CA VAL A 130 4.45 29.47 3.66
C VAL A 130 5.80 29.16 2.98
N ASN A 131 6.00 29.79 1.82
CA ASN A 131 7.30 30.13 1.23
C ASN A 131 8.23 29.00 0.78
N VAL A 132 7.80 28.17 -0.17
CA VAL A 132 8.74 27.57 -1.13
C VAL A 132 8.44 28.14 -2.50
N ALA A 133 9.33 29.02 -2.96
CA ALA A 133 9.30 29.57 -4.30
C ALA A 133 9.31 28.44 -5.35
N GLY A 134 8.16 28.14 -5.94
CA GLY A 134 8.05 27.52 -7.28
C GLY A 134 8.03 25.98 -7.40
N ALA A 135 8.33 25.20 -6.36
CA ALA A 135 8.28 23.73 -6.46
C ALA A 135 6.90 23.18 -6.06
N LYS A 136 6.23 22.45 -6.98
CA LYS A 136 4.93 21.82 -6.74
C LYS A 136 5.10 20.66 -5.74
N LEU A 137 4.74 20.92 -4.47
CA LEU A 137 4.85 19.97 -3.35
C LEU A 137 4.21 18.61 -3.63
N ASP A 138 3.03 18.61 -4.28
CA ASP A 138 2.29 17.39 -4.63
C ASP A 138 3.11 16.43 -5.51
N LEU A 139 3.98 16.99 -6.37
CA LEU A 139 4.76 16.23 -7.34
C LEU A 139 5.98 15.55 -6.71
N VAL A 140 6.63 16.21 -5.74
CA VAL A 140 7.73 15.59 -4.96
C VAL A 140 7.16 14.52 -4.04
N GLY A 141 5.97 14.77 -3.49
CA GLY A 141 5.24 13.76 -2.71
C GLY A 141 4.99 12.50 -3.54
N GLU A 142 4.25 12.58 -4.64
CA GLU A 142 3.98 11.40 -5.48
C GLU A 142 5.24 10.62 -5.89
N LEU A 143 6.35 11.30 -6.17
CA LEU A 143 7.63 10.67 -6.52
C LEU A 143 8.24 9.86 -5.36
N LEU A 144 8.09 10.31 -4.12
CA LEU A 144 8.58 9.60 -2.93
C LEU A 144 7.83 8.30 -2.66
N TRP A 145 6.59 8.11 -3.14
CA TRP A 145 5.79 6.93 -2.79
C TRP A 145 5.49 5.97 -3.94
N LYS A 146 5.91 6.23 -5.18
CA LYS A 146 5.64 5.34 -6.34
C LYS A 146 6.42 4.03 -6.38
N GLY A 147 7.66 4.01 -5.88
CA GLY A 147 8.49 2.82 -5.97
C GLY A 147 9.64 2.88 -4.99
N LYS A 148 9.94 1.76 -4.34
CA LYS A 148 10.99 1.68 -3.33
C LYS A 148 11.86 0.44 -3.56
N VAL A 149 13.14 0.52 -3.24
CA VAL A 149 14.02 -0.63 -3.04
C VAL A 149 14.46 -0.65 -1.59
N PHE A 150 14.29 -1.79 -0.96
CA PHE A 150 14.76 -2.05 0.38
C PHE A 150 16.03 -2.88 0.31
N TYR A 151 17.04 -2.46 1.07
CA TYR A 151 18.27 -3.20 1.33
C TYR A 151 18.21 -3.58 2.81
N ARG A 152 17.58 -4.71 3.12
CA ARG A 152 17.22 -5.08 4.49
C ARG A 152 18.45 -5.14 5.40
N ASP A 153 19.51 -5.78 4.93
CA ASP A 153 20.75 -6.00 5.70
C ASP A 153 21.51 -4.70 5.94
N GLU A 154 21.41 -3.75 5.01
CA GLU A 154 22.02 -2.42 5.11
C GLU A 154 21.17 -1.43 5.92
N ARG A 155 19.96 -1.82 6.30
CA ARG A 155 18.98 -0.93 6.95
C ARG A 155 18.74 0.35 6.15
N LEU A 156 18.67 0.20 4.83
CA LEU A 156 18.59 1.30 3.87
C LEU A 156 17.41 1.11 2.92
N LEU A 157 16.71 2.20 2.64
CA LEU A 157 15.72 2.30 1.58
C LEU A 157 16.15 3.35 0.58
N ARG A 158 15.81 3.12 -0.70
CA ARG A 158 15.86 4.16 -1.73
C ARG A 158 14.55 4.22 -2.51
N ASN A 159 14.16 5.42 -2.90
CA ASN A 159 13.01 5.61 -3.78
C ASN A 159 13.45 5.43 -5.24
N ARG A 160 12.61 4.75 -6.01
CA ARG A 160 12.80 4.44 -7.42
C ARG A 160 12.07 5.47 -8.26
N ILE A 161 12.82 6.17 -9.10
CA ILE A 161 12.29 7.19 -9.99
C ILE A 161 12.45 6.70 -11.43
N GLU A 162 11.35 6.55 -12.16
CA GLU A 162 11.37 6.13 -13.57
C GLU A 162 11.63 7.29 -14.54
N ASP A 163 11.29 8.52 -14.15
CA ASP A 163 11.46 9.69 -15.00
C ASP A 163 11.98 10.89 -14.18
N LEU A 164 13.22 11.27 -14.46
CA LEU A 164 13.86 12.45 -13.86
C LEU A 164 13.44 13.77 -14.51
N SER A 165 12.72 13.76 -15.65
CA SER A 165 12.43 14.97 -16.43
C SER A 165 11.78 16.06 -15.57
N THR A 166 10.88 15.65 -14.68
CA THR A 166 10.21 16.50 -13.71
C THR A 166 11.18 17.12 -12.70
N LEU A 167 12.03 16.31 -12.07
CA LEU A 167 13.00 16.79 -11.09
C LEU A 167 14.05 17.70 -11.73
N LYS A 168 14.47 17.39 -12.96
CA LYS A 168 15.39 18.23 -13.75
C LYS A 168 14.77 19.57 -14.11
N LYS A 169 13.51 19.60 -14.57
CA LYS A 169 12.79 20.86 -14.88
C LYS A 169 12.62 21.76 -13.66
N LEU A 170 12.52 21.18 -12.47
CA LEU A 170 12.44 21.92 -11.21
C LEU A 170 13.81 22.32 -10.65
N GLY A 171 14.91 21.97 -11.32
CA GLY A 171 16.27 22.23 -10.82
C GLY A 171 16.60 21.46 -9.54
N LEU A 172 15.87 20.39 -9.23
CA LEU A 172 16.05 19.60 -8.01
C LEU A 172 17.08 18.49 -8.17
N VAL A 173 17.38 18.11 -9.41
CA VAL A 173 18.36 17.08 -9.75
C VAL A 173 19.24 17.59 -10.87
N GLU A 174 20.53 17.69 -10.60
CA GLU A 174 21.58 17.86 -11.61
C GLU A 174 22.39 16.56 -11.70
N GLU A 175 22.64 16.07 -12.91
CA GLU A 175 23.59 14.97 -13.15
C GLU A 175 24.96 15.60 -13.42
N GLY A 176 25.91 15.38 -12.52
CA GLY A 176 27.30 15.76 -12.69
C GLY A 176 28.17 14.52 -12.95
N THR A 177 29.22 14.67 -13.73
CA THR A 177 30.20 13.60 -14.02
C THR A 177 30.88 13.09 -12.75
N ASP A 178 31.01 13.95 -11.75
CA ASP A 178 31.80 13.69 -10.54
C ASP A 178 30.96 13.00 -9.45
N ASN A 179 29.63 12.93 -9.62
CA ASN A 179 28.71 12.24 -8.73
C ASN A 179 27.48 11.72 -9.51
N PRO A 180 27.63 10.60 -10.25
CA PRO A 180 26.57 10.04 -11.07
C PRO A 180 25.43 9.52 -10.20
N LEU A 181 24.19 9.66 -10.70
CA LEU A 181 23.03 9.10 -10.03
C LEU A 181 23.09 7.58 -10.02
N GLN A 182 22.82 6.99 -8.85
CA GLN A 182 22.68 5.56 -8.71
C GLN A 182 21.46 5.08 -9.49
N LYS A 183 21.58 3.90 -10.10
CA LYS A 183 20.52 3.25 -10.86
C LYS A 183 20.36 1.81 -10.42
N THR A 184 19.17 1.28 -10.66
CA THR A 184 18.87 -0.14 -10.61
C THR A 184 18.02 -0.52 -11.80
N THR A 185 18.00 -1.81 -12.14
CA THR A 185 17.12 -2.33 -13.18
C THR A 185 16.03 -3.18 -12.51
N VAL A 186 14.78 -2.75 -12.65
CA VAL A 186 13.61 -3.51 -12.16
C VAL A 186 12.65 -3.69 -13.32
N ASN A 187 12.15 -4.92 -13.51
CA ASN A 187 11.24 -5.26 -14.62
C ASN A 187 11.77 -4.85 -16.01
N GLY A 188 13.10 -4.94 -16.20
CA GLY A 188 13.77 -4.60 -17.46
C GLY A 188 13.85 -3.09 -17.76
N LYS A 189 13.54 -2.22 -16.78
CA LYS A 189 13.66 -0.77 -16.90
C LYS A 189 14.70 -0.24 -15.93
N ASP A 190 15.57 0.63 -16.42
CA ASP A 190 16.48 1.39 -15.56
C ASP A 190 15.69 2.46 -14.81
N GLN A 191 15.90 2.50 -13.50
CA GLN A 191 15.26 3.45 -12.59
C GLN A 191 16.36 4.09 -11.74
N TRP A 192 16.23 5.40 -11.49
CA TRP A 192 17.15 6.14 -10.65
C TRP A 192 16.80 5.96 -9.19
N LEU A 193 17.82 5.90 -8.34
CA LEU A 193 17.68 5.74 -6.90
C LEU A 193 17.97 7.07 -6.20
N LEU A 194 16.96 7.62 -5.54
CA LEU A 194 17.02 8.90 -4.83
C LEU A 194 16.38 8.78 -3.45
N PHE A 195 16.52 9.83 -2.63
CA PHE A 195 15.90 9.96 -1.32
C PHE A 195 16.19 8.74 -0.42
N PRO A 196 17.47 8.52 -0.04
CA PRO A 196 17.80 7.42 0.84
C PRO A 196 17.14 7.64 2.22
N ALA A 197 16.64 6.56 2.81
CA ALA A 197 16.02 6.59 4.14
C ALA A 197 16.54 5.43 4.99
N ARG A 198 16.61 5.67 6.31
CA ARG A 198 17.06 4.67 7.28
C ARG A 198 15.91 3.76 7.65
N LEU A 199 16.17 2.45 7.72
CA LEU A 199 15.20 1.44 8.13
C LEU A 199 15.47 0.96 9.55
N TYR A 200 14.47 0.99 10.42
CA TYR A 200 14.59 0.42 11.77
C TYR A 200 13.23 0.05 12.35
N CYS A 201 13.23 -0.66 13.47
CA CYS A 201 12.02 -0.92 14.25
C CYS A 201 11.82 0.19 15.26
N GLY A 202 10.64 0.78 15.29
CA GLY A 202 10.33 1.88 16.19
C GLY A 202 8.86 1.92 16.57
N GLN A 203 8.56 2.63 17.64
CA GLN A 203 7.19 2.74 18.15
C GLN A 203 6.29 3.45 17.13
N SER A 204 5.09 2.91 16.88
CA SER A 204 4.11 3.55 15.99
C SER A 204 3.53 4.80 16.64
N LEU A 205 3.28 5.82 15.82
CA LEU A 205 2.61 7.06 16.23
C LEU A 205 1.09 6.90 16.31
N LEU A 206 0.51 5.93 15.59
CA LEU A 206 -0.91 5.60 15.69
C LEU A 206 -1.20 4.67 16.87
N ASP A 207 -0.39 3.61 17.03
CA ASP A 207 -0.64 2.53 17.97
C ASP A 207 0.65 2.08 18.68
N SER A 208 0.92 2.70 19.82
CA SER A 208 2.16 2.55 20.59
C SER A 208 2.32 1.20 21.29
N ARG A 209 1.30 0.31 21.25
CA ARG A 209 1.34 -1.03 21.87
C ARG A 209 2.34 -1.98 21.22
N ARG A 210 2.76 -1.69 19.98
CA ARG A 210 3.71 -2.49 19.20
C ARG A 210 4.52 -1.62 18.25
N GLU A 211 5.65 -2.14 17.80
CA GLU A 211 6.49 -1.44 16.84
C GLU A 211 5.97 -1.58 15.42
N SER A 212 6.37 -0.62 14.59
CA SER A 212 6.28 -0.67 13.13
C SER A 212 7.68 -0.63 12.54
N ILE A 213 7.78 -1.01 11.26
CA ILE A 213 9.00 -0.75 10.49
C ILE A 213 8.96 0.71 10.09
N ILE A 214 10.01 1.45 10.44
CA ILE A 214 10.14 2.88 10.17
C ILE A 214 11.02 3.07 8.95
N ILE A 215 10.56 3.91 8.03
CA ILE A 215 11.34 4.45 6.93
C ILE A 215 11.56 5.93 7.26
N ASP A 216 12.78 6.25 7.71
CA ASP A 216 13.08 7.54 8.30
C ASP A 216 14.00 8.36 7.39
N TYR A 217 13.47 9.45 6.84
CA TYR A 217 14.22 10.35 5.99
C TYR A 217 15.00 11.40 6.79
N ALA A 218 14.73 11.56 8.10
CA ALA A 218 15.44 12.54 8.93
C ALA A 218 16.96 12.34 8.89
N PHE A 219 17.41 11.09 8.73
CA PHE A 219 18.81 10.67 8.66
C PHE A 219 19.35 10.50 7.23
N THR A 220 18.65 11.03 6.22
CA THR A 220 19.03 10.87 4.81
C THR A 220 20.46 11.36 4.52
N ASP A 221 20.91 12.40 5.21
CA ASP A 221 22.23 13.04 5.10
C ASP A 221 23.40 12.17 5.58
N GLU A 222 23.10 11.17 6.40
CA GLU A 222 24.08 10.23 6.95
C GLU A 222 24.23 8.97 6.08
N LEU A 223 23.42 8.82 5.02
CA LEU A 223 23.33 7.59 4.23
C LEU A 223 24.16 7.65 2.95
N PRO A 224 24.72 6.52 2.49
CA PRO A 224 25.44 6.45 1.23
C PRO A 224 24.59 6.98 0.07
N GLY A 225 25.22 7.66 -0.89
CA GLY A 225 24.51 8.17 -2.08
C GLY A 225 23.52 9.30 -1.80
N TYR A 226 23.51 9.89 -0.59
CA TYR A 226 22.83 11.14 -0.31
C TYR A 226 23.30 12.26 -1.23
N ARG A 227 22.37 13.12 -1.64
CA ARG A 227 22.62 14.34 -2.40
C ARG A 227 21.83 15.46 -1.76
N ARG A 228 22.49 16.60 -1.54
CA ARG A 228 21.83 17.77 -0.92
C ARG A 228 20.51 18.10 -1.59
N MET A 229 20.47 18.20 -2.92
CA MET A 229 19.22 18.24 -3.66
C MET A 229 19.11 16.97 -4.53
N PRO A 230 17.97 16.27 -4.50
CA PRO A 230 16.70 16.65 -3.86
C PRO A 230 16.53 16.13 -2.42
N ASP A 231 17.47 15.34 -1.88
CA ASP A 231 17.20 14.50 -0.72
C ASP A 231 16.96 15.29 0.58
N LEU A 232 17.53 16.49 0.72
CA LEU A 232 17.28 17.41 1.84
C LEU A 232 15.77 17.67 2.05
N LEU A 233 14.97 17.66 0.98
CA LEU A 233 13.53 17.93 1.06
C LEU A 233 12.80 16.90 1.95
N GLY A 234 13.20 15.63 1.91
CA GLY A 234 12.62 14.60 2.79
C GLY A 234 13.19 14.63 4.20
N GLY A 235 14.40 15.17 4.37
CA GLY A 235 15.17 15.12 5.60
C GLY A 235 14.71 16.08 6.70
N ARG A 236 15.46 16.08 7.82
CA ARG A 236 15.15 16.84 9.03
C ARG A 236 15.10 18.36 8.82
N ASP A 237 15.88 18.86 7.86
CA ASP A 237 15.90 20.28 7.46
C ASP A 237 14.86 20.61 6.38
N GLY A 238 14.08 19.62 5.96
CA GLY A 238 12.97 19.75 5.01
C GLY A 238 11.64 19.40 5.67
N PHE A 239 10.95 18.39 5.13
CA PHE A 239 9.64 17.95 5.61
C PHE A 239 9.68 16.99 6.79
N ALA A 240 10.87 16.54 7.21
CA ALA A 240 11.08 15.57 8.29
C ALA A 240 10.15 14.36 8.12
N ILE A 241 10.23 13.72 6.94
CA ILE A 241 9.33 12.63 6.57
C ILE A 241 9.70 11.39 7.38
N ARG A 242 8.69 10.81 8.02
CA ARG A 242 8.77 9.53 8.69
C ARG A 242 7.60 8.67 8.24
N ASP A 243 7.89 7.58 7.54
CA ASP A 243 6.87 6.60 7.25
C ASP A 243 6.92 5.45 8.26
N GLU A 244 5.77 4.87 8.58
CA GLU A 244 5.67 3.61 9.31
C GLU A 244 4.83 2.60 8.52
N ILE A 245 5.35 1.39 8.38
CA ILE A 245 4.69 0.30 7.65
C ILE A 245 4.43 -0.91 8.53
N ARG A 246 3.31 -1.59 8.27
CA ARG A 246 2.95 -2.89 8.85
C ARG A 246 2.49 -3.83 7.75
N MET A 247 2.79 -5.11 7.90
CA MET A 247 2.50 -6.13 6.89
C MET A 247 1.01 -6.51 6.95
N VAL A 248 0.32 -6.42 5.81
CA VAL A 248 -1.02 -6.99 5.62
C VAL A 248 -0.88 -8.50 5.39
N TYR A 249 -0.10 -8.90 4.39
CA TYR A 249 0.34 -10.27 4.14
C TYR A 249 1.71 -10.22 3.42
N PRO A 250 2.47 -11.33 3.31
CA PRO A 250 3.76 -11.32 2.63
C PRO A 250 3.71 -10.62 1.28
N GLY A 251 4.58 -9.64 1.06
CA GLY A 251 4.60 -8.86 -0.19
C GLY A 251 3.61 -7.69 -0.22
N PHE A 252 2.79 -7.45 0.80
CA PHE A 252 1.90 -6.30 0.89
C PHE A 252 1.96 -5.62 2.25
N TYR A 253 2.37 -4.35 2.27
CA TYR A 253 2.43 -3.51 3.45
C TYR A 253 1.48 -2.31 3.33
N LEU A 254 0.85 -1.99 4.44
CA LEU A 254 0.10 -0.76 4.64
C LEU A 254 1.01 0.25 5.36
N GLY A 255 1.12 1.44 4.80
CA GLY A 255 1.98 2.50 5.27
C GLY A 255 1.22 3.76 5.68
N ARG A 256 1.81 4.49 6.62
CA ARG A 256 1.35 5.81 7.07
C ARG A 256 2.53 6.77 7.02
N ALA A 257 2.36 7.90 6.35
CA ALA A 257 3.37 8.93 6.22
C ALA A 257 3.09 10.08 7.19
N TYR A 258 4.14 10.55 7.85
CA TYR A 258 4.13 11.67 8.78
C TYR A 258 5.13 12.73 8.34
N MET A 259 4.75 14.00 8.50
CA MET A 259 5.62 15.16 8.32
C MET A 259 5.65 15.92 9.64
N ASP A 260 6.84 16.10 10.21
CA ASP A 260 7.02 16.66 11.56
C ASP A 260 6.04 16.06 12.60
N ARG A 261 5.91 14.72 12.59
CA ARG A 261 5.01 13.92 13.45
C ARG A 261 3.51 14.11 13.21
N ALA A 262 3.08 15.01 12.32
CA ALA A 262 1.69 15.11 11.89
C ALA A 262 1.39 14.04 10.83
N PHE A 263 0.28 13.33 10.97
CA PHE A 263 -0.17 12.39 9.94
C PHE A 263 -0.55 13.14 8.66
N VAL A 264 -0.08 12.65 7.52
CA VAL A 264 -0.32 13.27 6.21
C VAL A 264 -1.12 12.35 5.31
N VAL A 265 -0.65 11.14 5.05
CA VAL A 265 -1.27 10.28 4.04
C VAL A 265 -1.03 8.80 4.30
N ASN A 266 -1.91 7.94 3.79
CA ASN A 266 -1.68 6.50 3.76
C ASN A 266 -1.09 6.09 2.41
N PHE A 267 -0.30 5.03 2.43
CA PHE A 267 0.27 4.48 1.22
C PHE A 267 0.35 2.97 1.31
N VAL A 268 0.66 2.33 0.20
CA VAL A 268 0.84 0.89 0.10
C VAL A 268 2.20 0.56 -0.46
N LEU A 269 2.73 -0.61 -0.12
CA LEU A 269 3.88 -1.21 -0.79
C LEU A 269 3.53 -2.63 -1.19
N TYR A 270 3.69 -2.95 -2.46
CA TYR A 270 3.29 -4.22 -3.04
C TYR A 270 4.39 -4.84 -3.89
N ASN A 271 4.67 -6.11 -3.64
CA ASN A 271 5.51 -6.96 -4.47
C ASN A 271 4.72 -8.24 -4.79
N LYS A 272 4.29 -8.34 -6.07
CA LYS A 272 3.48 -9.44 -6.56
C LYS A 272 4.17 -10.79 -6.43
N ASP A 273 5.45 -10.86 -6.75
CA ASP A 273 6.20 -12.12 -6.76
C ASP A 273 6.37 -12.70 -5.35
N ILE A 274 6.53 -11.84 -4.34
CA ILE A 274 6.53 -12.26 -2.93
C ILE A 274 5.12 -12.69 -2.52
N ALA A 275 4.10 -11.89 -2.87
CA ALA A 275 2.71 -12.19 -2.51
C ALA A 275 2.22 -13.52 -3.08
N ASP A 276 2.54 -13.82 -4.34
CA ASP A 276 2.14 -15.06 -5.00
C ASP A 276 2.89 -16.27 -4.40
N ARG A 277 4.22 -16.17 -4.20
CA ARG A 277 5.05 -17.29 -3.72
C ARG A 277 4.73 -17.69 -2.27
N ALA A 278 4.42 -16.72 -1.41
CA ALA A 278 4.22 -16.97 0.02
C ALA A 278 2.75 -17.27 0.39
N ARG A 279 1.82 -17.17 -0.57
CA ARG A 279 0.38 -17.23 -0.31
C ARG A 279 -0.06 -18.51 0.39
N ASP A 280 0.26 -19.66 -0.19
CA ASP A 280 -0.26 -20.95 0.29
C ASP A 280 0.25 -21.26 1.70
N GLU A 281 1.53 -21.00 1.95
CA GLU A 281 2.14 -21.20 3.27
C GLU A 281 1.56 -20.24 4.32
N PHE A 282 1.41 -18.95 3.98
CA PHE A 282 0.87 -17.97 4.90
C PHE A 282 -0.63 -18.19 5.18
N MET A 283 -1.41 -18.62 4.19
CA MET A 283 -2.81 -19.00 4.40
C MET A 283 -2.94 -20.18 5.38
N LYS A 284 -2.07 -21.18 5.25
CA LYS A 284 -2.06 -22.38 6.08
C LYS A 284 -1.58 -22.13 7.51
N THR A 285 -0.55 -21.30 7.68
CA THR A 285 0.13 -21.14 8.97
C THR A 285 -0.24 -19.85 9.68
N GLY A 286 -0.52 -18.78 8.93
CA GLY A 286 -0.62 -17.41 9.42
C GLY A 286 0.65 -16.87 10.06
N GLN A 287 1.80 -17.54 9.85
CA GLN A 287 3.07 -17.20 10.46
C GLN A 287 3.99 -16.53 9.44
N VAL A 288 4.71 -15.51 9.92
CA VAL A 288 5.84 -14.89 9.23
C VAL A 288 6.88 -14.49 10.26
N GLN A 289 8.12 -14.32 9.82
CA GLN A 289 9.15 -13.67 10.64
C GLN A 289 8.67 -12.28 11.10
N GLN A 290 8.94 -11.94 12.35
CA GLN A 290 8.72 -10.62 12.92
C GLN A 290 10.08 -10.02 13.25
N ASP A 291 10.43 -8.92 12.59
CA ASP A 291 11.69 -8.24 12.88
C ASP A 291 11.55 -7.23 14.02
N CYS A 292 10.37 -6.65 14.17
CA CYS A 292 10.07 -5.65 15.19
C CYS A 292 9.27 -6.26 16.33
N TRP A 293 9.33 -5.60 17.49
CA TRP A 293 8.60 -6.04 18.67
C TRP A 293 7.09 -5.99 18.44
N THR A 294 6.42 -7.14 18.59
CA THR A 294 4.98 -7.30 18.30
C THR A 294 4.07 -6.81 19.43
N GLY A 295 4.64 -6.30 20.52
CA GLY A 295 3.88 -5.89 21.70
C GLY A 295 3.63 -7.06 22.68
N THR A 296 2.94 -6.75 23.76
CA THR A 296 2.54 -7.74 24.78
C THR A 296 1.28 -8.52 24.39
N GLN A 297 0.39 -7.89 23.62
CA GLN A 297 -0.82 -8.51 23.10
C GLN A 297 -0.48 -9.33 21.84
N GLN A 298 -0.44 -10.64 21.98
CA GLN A 298 -0.21 -11.53 20.84
C GLN A 298 -1.45 -11.56 19.94
N ARG A 299 -1.26 -11.31 18.64
CA ARG A 299 -2.32 -11.46 17.65
C ARG A 299 -2.74 -12.92 17.60
N MET A 300 -4.05 -13.18 17.69
CA MET A 300 -4.58 -14.52 17.50
C MET A 300 -4.42 -14.93 16.03
N VAL A 301 -3.54 -15.90 15.76
CA VAL A 301 -3.39 -16.50 14.44
C VAL A 301 -4.55 -17.47 14.23
N VAL A 302 -5.61 -17.00 13.58
CA VAL A 302 -6.72 -17.85 13.15
C VAL A 302 -6.42 -18.29 11.72
N ALA A 303 -5.71 -19.43 11.60
CA ALA A 303 -5.50 -20.11 10.34
C ALA A 303 -6.71 -21.03 10.03
N GLU A 304 -7.04 -21.18 8.75
CA GLU A 304 -8.13 -22.05 8.33
C GLU A 304 -7.77 -23.52 8.68
N ARG A 305 -8.55 -24.15 9.56
CA ARG A 305 -8.47 -25.61 9.71
C ARG A 305 -9.00 -26.20 8.42
N LEU A 306 -8.11 -26.73 7.59
CA LEU A 306 -8.48 -27.67 6.53
C LEU A 306 -9.22 -28.83 7.21
N THR A 307 -10.55 -28.85 7.11
CA THR A 307 -11.33 -30.03 7.42
C THR A 307 -11.00 -31.05 6.33
N SER A 308 -10.10 -31.99 6.64
CA SER A 308 -9.90 -33.20 5.85
C SER A 308 -11.20 -34.00 5.88
N GLY A 309 -12.00 -33.86 4.81
CA GLY A 309 -13.07 -34.80 4.47
C GLY A 309 -12.52 -36.00 3.70
#